data_AF-A0A7J2Y5C6-F1
#
_entry.id   AF-A0A7J2Y5C6-F1
#
_cell.length_a   1.000
_cell.length_b   1.000
_cell.length_c   1.000
_cell.angle_alpha   90.00
_cell.angle_beta   90.00
_cell.angle_gamma   90.00
#
_symmetry.space_group_name_H-M   'P 1'
#
loop_
_entity.id
_entity.type
_entity.pdbx_description
1 polymer ?
#
loop_
_entity_poly.entity_id
_entity_poly.type
_entity_poly.pdbx_seq_one_letter_code
_entity_poly.pdbx_strand_id
1 'polypeptide(L)'
;MPSAMWDIAAQFGLPGGFEWIIILIIIAILLLFGPQKIPELARGLGRALGEFRRGKAELEREVSAEIAAADTRDQRLRVEKTASALGIQTAGRSESQIKLDIARAVDKVPDDQVVAAAQVMGVYTKDADVQRLKEKIIKALNV
;
A
#
# COMPACT_ATOMS: atom_id res chain seq x y z
N MET A 1 -45.97 -40.98 -36.11
CA MET A 1 -44.77 -41.46 -35.39
C MET A 1 -43.51 -40.74 -35.91
N PRO A 2 -43.19 -39.49 -35.48
CA PRO A 2 -41.96 -38.79 -35.88
C PRO A 2 -40.93 -38.60 -34.74
N SER A 3 -41.21 -39.04 -33.50
CA SER A 3 -40.32 -38.82 -32.34
C SER A 3 -39.07 -39.71 -32.33
N ALA A 4 -39.10 -40.88 -32.97
CA ALA A 4 -38.01 -41.86 -32.93
C ALA A 4 -36.72 -41.40 -33.61
N MET A 5 -36.78 -40.43 -34.53
CA MET A 5 -35.58 -39.92 -35.22
C MET A 5 -34.71 -39.04 -34.31
N TRP A 6 -35.32 -38.39 -33.32
CA TRP A 6 -34.61 -37.51 -32.38
C TRP A 6 -33.89 -38.32 -31.28
N ASP A 7 -34.45 -39.46 -30.86
CA ASP A 7 -33.82 -40.36 -29.89
C ASP A 7 -32.56 -41.04 -30.46
N ILE A 8 -32.57 -41.37 -31.76
CA ILE A 8 -31.39 -41.89 -32.47
C ILE A 8 -30.27 -40.84 -32.47
N ALA A 9 -30.60 -39.56 -32.69
CA ALA A 9 -29.61 -38.48 -32.66
C ALA A 9 -28.96 -38.31 -31.28
N ALA A 10 -29.76 -38.38 -30.21
CA ALA A 10 -29.25 -38.34 -28.83
C ALA A 10 -28.35 -39.55 -28.51
N GLN A 11 -28.67 -40.73 -29.03
CA GLN A 11 -27.90 -41.96 -28.81
C GLN A 11 -26.55 -42.01 -29.57
N PHE A 12 -26.44 -41.25 -30.67
CA PHE A 12 -25.16 -41.00 -31.37
C PHE A 12 -24.34 -39.87 -30.73
N GLY A 13 -24.77 -39.31 -29.60
CA GLY A 13 -24.11 -38.19 -28.94
C GLY A 13 -24.13 -36.92 -29.78
N LEU A 14 -25.10 -36.79 -30.70
CA LEU A 14 -25.22 -35.58 -31.49
C LEU A 14 -25.61 -34.42 -30.57
N PRO A 15 -24.92 -33.27 -30.67
CA PRO A 15 -25.23 -32.09 -29.87
C PRO A 15 -26.71 -31.75 -29.99
N GLY A 16 -27.36 -31.50 -28.84
CA GLY A 16 -28.74 -31.02 -28.80
C GLY A 16 -28.91 -29.70 -29.54
N GLY A 17 -30.17 -29.27 -29.73
CA GLY A 17 -30.46 -28.04 -30.49
C GLY A 17 -29.76 -26.78 -29.96
N PHE A 18 -29.41 -26.73 -28.67
CA PHE A 18 -28.75 -25.59 -28.05
C PHE A 18 -27.26 -25.51 -28.40
N GLU A 19 -26.58 -26.65 -28.44
CA GLU A 19 -25.17 -26.75 -28.81
C GLU A 19 -24.94 -26.32 -30.27
N TRP A 20 -25.89 -26.59 -31.18
CA TRP A 20 -25.85 -26.07 -32.55
C TRP A 20 -25.88 -24.55 -32.62
N ILE A 21 -26.64 -23.88 -31.74
CA ILE A 21 -26.68 -22.41 -31.68
C ILE A 21 -25.31 -21.86 -31.30
N ILE A 22 -24.64 -22.44 -30.29
CA ILE A 22 -23.30 -22.02 -29.87
C ILE A 22 -22.29 -22.19 -31.01
N ILE A 23 -22.33 -23.34 -31.69
CA ILE A 23 -21.45 -23.62 -32.84
C ILE A 23 -21.66 -22.58 -33.95
N LEU A 24 -22.91 -22.28 -34.30
CA LEU A 24 -23.22 -21.28 -35.33
C LEU A 24 -22.73 -19.88 -34.95
N ILE A 25 -22.83 -19.49 -33.68
CA ILE A 25 -22.31 -18.20 -33.19
C ILE A 25 -20.79 -18.15 -33.33
N ILE A 26 -20.08 -19.20 -32.90
CA ILE A 26 -18.62 -19.28 -33.02
C ILE A 26 -18.21 -19.20 -34.49
N ILE A 27 -18.87 -19.97 -35.38
CA ILE A 27 -18.58 -19.94 -36.82
C ILE A 27 -18.85 -18.54 -37.39
N ALA A 28 -19.95 -17.89 -37.03
CA ALA A 28 -20.26 -16.55 -37.50
C ALA A 28 -19.18 -15.54 -37.09
N ILE A 29 -18.70 -15.59 -35.84
CA ILE A 29 -17.58 -14.78 -35.35
C ILE A 29 -16.30 -15.10 -36.14
N LEU A 30 -16.00 -16.38 -36.36
CA LEU A 30 -14.82 -16.80 -37.11
C LEU A 30 -14.87 -16.40 -38.59
N LEU A 31 -16.05 -16.31 -39.20
CA LEU A 31 -16.19 -15.84 -40.59
C LEU A 31 -16.05 -14.31 -40.69
N LEU A 32 -16.63 -13.57 -39.75
CA LEU A 32 -16.57 -12.11 -39.72
C LEU A 32 -15.16 -11.60 -39.42
N PHE A 33 -14.50 -12.20 -38.43
CA PHE A 33 -13.20 -11.74 -37.94
C PHE A 33 -12.04 -12.59 -38.43
N GLY A 34 -12.26 -13.84 -38.82
CA GLY A 34 -11.22 -14.78 -39.17
C GLY A 34 -10.65 -15.52 -37.94
N PRO A 35 -10.24 -16.79 -38.08
CA PRO A 35 -9.74 -17.60 -36.95
C PRO A 35 -8.42 -17.10 -36.36
N GLN A 36 -7.67 -16.27 -37.09
CA GLN A 36 -6.41 -15.71 -36.62
C GLN A 36 -6.59 -14.50 -35.68
N LYS A 37 -7.77 -13.86 -35.65
CA LYS A 37 -7.98 -12.65 -34.83
C LYS A 37 -8.13 -12.92 -33.34
N ILE A 38 -8.78 -14.03 -32.96
CA ILE A 38 -8.89 -14.44 -31.56
C ILE A 38 -7.49 -14.60 -30.89
N PRO A 39 -6.55 -15.37 -31.45
CA PRO A 39 -5.21 -15.51 -30.85
C PRO A 39 -4.37 -14.22 -30.93
N GLU A 40 -4.55 -13.39 -31.95
CA GLU A 40 -3.88 -12.09 -32.07
C GLU A 40 -4.33 -11.11 -30.96
N LEU A 41 -5.65 -11.01 -30.73
CA LEU A 41 -6.23 -10.21 -29.65
C LEU A 41 -5.82 -10.73 -28.27
N ALA A 42 -5.84 -12.05 -28.06
CA ALA A 42 -5.41 -12.66 -26.81
C ALA A 42 -3.94 -12.33 -26.49
N ARG A 43 -3.07 -12.36 -27.50
CA ARG A 43 -1.65 -11.95 -27.36
C ARG A 43 -1.50 -10.46 -27.04
N GLY A 44 -2.24 -9.60 -27.72
CA GLY A 44 -2.24 -8.15 -27.46
C GLY A 44 -2.70 -7.82 -26.04
N LEU A 45 -3.85 -8.38 -25.63
CA LEU A 45 -4.40 -8.20 -24.29
C LEU A 45 -3.47 -8.78 -23.22
N GLY A 46 -2.88 -9.95 -23.46
CA GLY A 46 -1.92 -10.56 -22.54
C GLY A 46 -0.68 -9.70 -22.31
N ARG A 47 -0.15 -9.08 -23.36
CA ARG A 47 0.96 -8.10 -23.25
C ARG A 47 0.54 -6.87 -22.48
N ALA A 48 -0.60 -6.27 -22.84
CA ALA A 48 -1.12 -5.08 -22.17
C ALA A 48 -1.35 -5.32 -20.67
N LEU A 49 -1.96 -6.44 -20.30
CA LEU A 49 -2.17 -6.83 -18.91
C LEU A 49 -0.84 -7.11 -18.18
N GLY A 50 0.14 -7.68 -18.89
CA GLY A 50 1.50 -7.89 -18.38
C GLY A 50 2.20 -6.58 -18.03
N GLU A 51 2.24 -5.62 -18.96
CA GLU A 51 2.84 -4.31 -18.71
C GLU A 51 2.07 -3.51 -17.65
N PHE A 52 0.75 -3.58 -17.64
CA PHE A 52 -0.06 -2.95 -16.60
C PHE A 52 0.27 -3.48 -15.19
N ARG A 53 0.41 -4.81 -15.05
CA ARG A 53 0.79 -5.43 -13.76
C ARG A 53 2.19 -5.00 -13.32
N ARG A 54 3.14 -4.90 -14.25
CA ARG A 54 4.51 -4.42 -13.94
C ARG A 54 4.51 -2.96 -13.53
N GLY A 55 3.86 -2.09 -14.29
CA GLY A 55 3.74 -0.67 -13.96
C GLY A 55 3.05 -0.43 -12.61
N LYS A 56 2.01 -1.21 -12.30
CA LYS A 56 1.36 -1.18 -10.98
C LYS A 56 2.34 -1.55 -9.86
N ALA A 57 3.11 -2.62 -10.02
CA ALA A 57 4.06 -3.07 -9.00
C ALA A 57 5.22 -2.08 -8.79
N GLU A 58 5.66 -1.41 -9.86
CA GLU A 58 6.68 -0.36 -9.79
C GLU A 58 6.14 0.88 -9.06
N LEU A 59 4.93 1.33 -9.40
CA LEU A 59 4.27 2.43 -8.71
C LEU A 59 4.05 2.14 -7.22
N GLU A 60 3.58 0.94 -6.86
CA GLU A 60 3.41 0.54 -5.46
C GLU A 60 4.73 0.61 -4.69
N ARG A 61 5.85 0.22 -5.31
CA ARG A 61 7.19 0.32 -4.70
C ARG A 61 7.64 1.76 -4.53
N GLU A 62 7.45 2.59 -5.55
CA GLU A 62 7.84 4.01 -5.52
C GLU A 62 7.04 4.76 -4.45
N VAL A 63 5.72 4.59 -4.42
CA VAL A 63 4.85 5.18 -3.40
C VAL A 63 5.22 4.68 -2.00
N SER A 64 5.48 3.38 -1.82
CA SER A 64 5.90 2.85 -0.52
C SER A 64 7.24 3.43 -0.07
N ALA A 65 8.18 3.61 -1.00
CA ALA A 65 9.48 4.22 -0.72
C ALA A 65 9.34 5.72 -0.37
N GLU A 66 8.49 6.46 -1.08
CA GLU A 66 8.22 7.87 -0.80
C GLU A 66 7.53 8.05 0.56
N ILE A 67 6.55 7.22 0.90
CA ILE A 67 5.89 7.23 2.22
C ILE A 67 6.92 6.93 3.32
N ALA A 68 7.76 5.92 3.14
CA ALA A 68 8.79 5.57 4.13
C ALA A 68 9.83 6.70 4.31
N ALA A 69 10.23 7.35 3.21
CA ALA A 69 11.13 8.50 3.25
C ALA A 69 10.48 9.73 3.93
N ALA A 70 9.20 9.98 3.63
CA ALA A 70 8.43 11.06 4.24
C ALA A 70 8.25 10.85 5.76
N ASP A 71 7.91 9.63 6.20
CA ASP A 71 7.80 9.29 7.62
C ASP A 71 9.14 9.46 8.34
N THR A 72 10.24 8.95 7.76
CA THR A 72 11.60 9.15 8.31
C THR A 72 11.93 10.64 8.46
N ARG A 73 11.55 11.47 7.49
CA ARG A 73 11.78 12.93 7.54
C ARG A 73 10.92 13.61 8.61
N ASP A 74 9.64 13.23 8.74
CA ASP A 74 8.75 13.78 9.78
C ASP A 74 9.23 13.39 11.18
N GLN A 75 9.60 12.12 11.39
CA GLN A 75 10.20 11.63 12.63
C GLN A 75 11.43 12.47 13.03
N ARG A 76 12.35 12.69 12.09
CA ARG A 76 13.53 13.51 12.33
C ARG A 76 13.17 14.97 12.66
N LEU A 77 12.24 15.57 11.93
CA LEU A 77 11.78 16.94 12.18
C LEU A 77 11.12 17.08 13.57
N ARG A 78 10.35 16.08 14.01
CA ARG A 78 9.77 16.05 15.35
C ARG A 78 10.85 15.99 16.41
N VAL A 79 11.85 15.12 16.26
CA VAL A 79 13.00 15.01 17.17
C VAL A 79 13.75 16.34 17.24
N GLU A 80 14.04 16.97 16.10
CA GLU A 80 14.72 18.28 16.04
C GLU A 80 13.91 19.41 16.69
N LYS A 81 12.59 19.47 16.44
CA LYS A 81 11.70 20.45 17.08
C LYS A 81 11.59 20.22 18.59
N THR A 82 11.62 18.96 19.02
CA THR A 82 11.58 18.58 20.45
C THR A 82 12.85 19.01 21.15
N ALA A 83 14.02 18.73 20.57
CA ALA A 83 15.29 19.23 21.07
C ALA A 83 15.30 20.76 21.16
N SER A 84 14.75 21.44 20.14
CA SER A 84 14.64 22.90 20.14
C SER A 84 13.75 23.42 21.27
N ALA A 85 12.64 22.75 21.57
CA ALA A 85 11.74 23.09 22.69
C ALA A 85 12.41 22.92 24.06
N LEU A 86 13.40 22.03 24.17
CA LEU A 86 14.21 21.82 25.37
C LEU A 86 15.48 22.68 25.42
N GLY A 87 15.66 23.62 24.47
CA GLY A 87 16.86 24.46 24.37
C GLY A 87 18.13 23.71 23.98
N ILE A 88 18.01 22.51 23.40
CA ILE A 88 19.14 21.69 22.97
C ILE A 88 19.57 22.11 21.56
N GLN A 89 20.87 22.33 21.37
CA GLN A 89 21.44 22.61 20.05
C GLN A 89 21.39 21.36 19.15
N THR A 90 20.73 21.48 18.01
CA THR A 90 20.52 20.40 17.02
C THR A 90 21.47 20.48 15.82
N ALA A 91 22.02 21.66 15.52
CA ALA A 91 22.83 21.90 14.35
C ALA A 91 24.10 21.01 14.34
N GLY A 92 24.27 20.24 13.26
CA GLY A 92 25.44 19.38 13.05
C GLY A 92 25.48 18.10 13.87
N ARG A 93 24.40 17.74 14.61
CA ARG A 93 24.31 16.48 15.36
C ARG A 93 23.56 15.40 14.58
N SER A 94 23.90 14.14 14.84
CA SER A 94 23.14 13.02 14.30
C SER A 94 21.82 12.83 15.07
N GLU A 95 20.81 12.24 14.43
CA GLU A 95 19.51 11.99 15.07
C GLU A 95 19.66 11.17 16.35
N SER A 96 20.50 10.14 16.37
CA SER A 96 20.77 9.33 17.58
C SER A 96 21.41 10.13 18.71
N GLN A 97 22.30 11.08 18.38
CA GLN A 97 22.88 11.99 19.37
C GLN A 97 21.80 12.91 19.95
N ILE A 98 20.94 13.47 19.08
CA ILE A 98 19.85 14.34 19.51
C ILE A 98 18.85 13.57 20.39
N LYS A 99 18.47 12.35 20.02
CA LYS A 99 17.60 11.48 20.83
C LYS A 99 18.20 11.22 22.22
N LEU A 100 19.49 10.89 22.29
CA LEU A 100 20.19 10.67 23.55
C LEU A 100 20.31 11.95 24.38
N ASP A 101 20.51 13.10 23.74
CA ASP A 101 20.56 14.40 24.41
C ASP A 101 19.19 14.79 24.99
N ILE A 102 18.11 14.60 24.23
CA ILE A 102 16.74 14.80 24.71
C ILE A 102 16.48 13.89 25.91
N ALA A 103 16.75 12.58 25.80
CA ALA A 103 16.51 11.63 26.87
C ALA A 103 17.26 11.97 28.16
N ARG A 104 18.48 12.50 28.07
CA ARG A 104 19.27 12.95 29.24
C ARG A 104 18.82 14.30 29.80
N ALA A 105 18.33 15.19 28.95
CA ALA A 105 17.93 16.54 29.34
C ALA A 105 16.51 16.59 29.89
N VAL A 106 15.60 15.74 29.43
CA VAL A 106 14.17 15.77 29.76
C VAL A 106 13.90 15.71 31.28
N ASP A 107 14.78 15.08 32.05
CA ASP A 107 14.64 15.00 33.50
C ASP A 107 15.00 16.30 34.22
N LYS A 108 15.86 17.13 33.60
CA LYS A 108 16.49 18.32 34.20
C LYS A 108 15.87 19.63 33.73
N VAL A 109 15.07 19.60 32.67
CA VAL A 109 14.40 20.77 32.11
C VAL A 109 13.11 21.10 32.90
N PRO A 110 12.72 22.38 32.95
CA PRO A 110 11.45 22.83 33.53
C PRO A 110 10.22 22.12 32.95
N ASP A 111 9.18 21.98 33.78
CA ASP A 111 7.95 21.24 33.44
C ASP A 111 7.22 21.80 32.20
N ASP A 112 7.26 23.12 31.98
CA ASP A 112 6.71 23.78 30.78
C ASP A 112 7.41 23.33 29.49
N GLN A 113 8.74 23.14 29.54
CA GLN A 113 9.51 22.62 28.40
C GLN A 113 9.20 21.15 28.15
N VAL A 114 8.98 20.35 29.21
CA VAL A 114 8.55 18.94 29.08
C VAL A 114 7.17 18.87 28.40
N VAL A 115 6.24 19.73 28.78
CA VAL A 115 4.90 19.79 28.15
C VAL A 115 5.00 20.20 26.68
N ALA A 116 5.80 21.23 26.36
CA ALA A 116 6.02 21.67 24.98
C ALA A 116 6.64 20.56 24.11
N ALA A 117 7.67 19.89 24.62
CA ALA A 117 8.30 18.73 23.97
C ALA A 117 7.32 17.58 23.74
N ALA A 118 6.48 17.27 24.73
CA ALA A 118 5.45 16.24 24.61
C ALA A 118 4.41 16.56 23.53
N GLN A 119 4.03 17.84 23.38
CA GLN A 119 3.10 18.28 22.35
C GLN A 119 3.71 18.15 20.95
N VAL A 120 4.97 18.54 20.77
CA VAL A 120 5.69 18.45 19.49
C VAL A 120 5.84 17.01 19.03
N MET A 121 6.14 16.07 19.94
CA MET A 121 6.25 14.65 19.59
C MET A 121 4.89 13.94 19.44
N GLY A 122 3.78 14.59 19.79
CA GLY A 122 2.46 13.99 19.76
C GLY A 122 2.22 12.96 20.87
N VAL A 123 2.98 13.03 21.96
CA VAL A 123 2.85 12.13 23.13
C VAL A 123 2.13 12.79 24.32
N TYR A 124 1.80 14.07 24.20
CA TYR A 124 1.04 14.81 25.21
C TYR A 124 -0.35 14.21 25.43
N THR A 125 -0.74 14.13 26.70
CA THR A 125 -2.09 13.73 27.11
C THR A 125 -2.56 14.65 28.21
N LYS A 126 -3.80 15.14 28.10
CA LYS A 126 -4.38 16.18 28.96
C LYS A 126 -4.28 15.88 30.46
N ASP A 127 -4.46 14.61 30.85
CA ASP A 127 -4.50 14.17 32.24
C ASP A 127 -3.20 13.50 32.72
N ALA A 128 -2.11 13.57 31.93
CA ALA A 128 -0.82 13.04 32.37
C ALA A 128 -0.05 14.05 33.21
N ASP A 129 0.50 13.58 34.33
CA ASP A 129 1.53 14.29 35.06
C ASP A 129 2.83 14.38 34.25
N VAL A 130 3.72 15.29 34.67
CA VAL A 130 4.98 15.57 33.99
C VAL A 130 5.88 14.33 33.95
N GLN A 131 5.87 13.48 34.98
CA GLN A 131 6.70 12.27 35.03
C GLN A 131 6.29 11.26 33.96
N ARG A 132 4.99 11.07 33.75
CA ARG A 132 4.45 10.26 32.66
C ARG A 132 4.78 10.87 31.31
N LEU A 133 4.79 12.20 31.18
CA LEU A 133 5.23 12.85 29.94
C LEU A 133 6.71 12.59 29.66
N LYS A 134 7.60 12.68 30.66
CA LYS A 134 9.03 12.33 30.56
C LYS A 134 9.21 10.89 30.10
N GLU A 135 8.51 9.95 30.73
CA GLU A 135 8.57 8.53 30.37
C GLU A 135 8.09 8.29 28.93
N LYS A 136 6.98 8.92 28.53
CA LYS A 136 6.46 8.83 27.16
C LYS A 136 7.42 9.44 26.13
N ILE A 137 8.07 10.55 26.46
CA ILE A 137 9.08 11.18 25.63
C ILE A 137 10.25 10.22 25.41
N ILE A 138 10.80 9.64 26.47
CA ILE A 138 11.93 8.69 26.40
C ILE A 138 11.54 7.47 25.56
N LYS A 139 10.36 6.88 25.84
CA LYS A 139 9.87 5.71 25.11
C LYS A 139 9.68 5.97 23.61
N ALA A 140 9.19 7.16 23.24
CA ALA A 140 9.00 7.53 21.84
C ALA A 140 10.31 7.69 21.06
N LEU A 141 11.41 7.99 21.74
CA LEU A 141 12.73 8.14 21.12
C LEU A 141 13.41 6.79 20.84
N ASN A 142 12.90 5.69 21.40
CA ASN A 142 13.43 4.33 21.25
C ASN A 142 14.95 4.26 21.55
N VAL A 143 15.35 4.90 22.65
CA VAL A 143 16.73 4.95 23.18
C VAL A 143 16.82 4.34 24.57
#